data_AF-A0AAF0QXL0-F1
#
_entry.id   AF-A0AAF0QXL0-F1
#
_cell.length_a   1.000
_cell.length_b   1.000
_cell.length_c   1.000
_cell.angle_alpha   90.00
_cell.angle_beta   90.00
_cell.angle_gamma   90.00
#
_symmetry.space_group_name_H-M   'P 1'
#
loop_
_entity.id
_entity.type
_entity.pdbx_description
1 polymer ?
#
loop_
_entity_poly.entity_id
_entity_poly.type
_entity_poly.pdbx_seq_one_letter_code
_entity_poly.pdbx_strand_id
1 'polypeptide(L)'
;MIAIRSGLQFCLENHIPKLIVESDSLAAVNIINGIWKIPWNVTLEVNSIRKMMESITTRVQHSLREGNTLADYLANMVFHFAGNFEFKTFQEMPSTARKIINLDKQSMPQLRIRKCTTI
;
A
#
# COMPACT_ATOMS: atom_id res chain seq x y z
N MET A 1 3.87 1.17 -7.74
CA MET A 1 5.34 1.20 -7.64
C MET A 1 5.84 2.31 -6.72
N ILE A 2 5.50 3.58 -6.98
CA ILE A 2 5.96 4.71 -6.15
C ILE A 2 5.62 4.53 -4.66
N ALA A 3 4.36 4.20 -4.34
CA ALA A 3 3.94 3.98 -2.95
C ALA A 3 4.74 2.86 -2.24
N ILE A 4 5.00 1.75 -2.94
CA ILE A 4 5.81 0.63 -2.41
C ILE A 4 7.25 1.09 -2.15
N ARG A 5 7.84 1.84 -3.09
CA ARG A 5 9.20 2.38 -2.95
C ARG A 5 9.31 3.33 -1.76
N SER A 6 8.37 4.28 -1.63
CA SER A 6 8.35 5.24 -0.53
C SER A 6 8.15 4.57 0.83
N GLY A 7 7.24 3.58 0.92
CA GLY A 7 7.04 2.81 2.15
C GLY A 7 8.28 2.02 2.54
N LEU A 8 8.94 1.36 1.59
CA LEU A 8 10.20 0.65 1.82
C LEU A 8 11.32 1.57 2.30
N GLN A 9 11.47 2.72 1.64
CA GLN A 9 12.46 3.72 2.03
C GLN A 9 12.23 4.19 3.47
N PHE A 10 10.98 4.50 3.83
CA PHE A 10 10.62 4.89 5.19
C PHE A 10 10.96 3.77 6.20
N CYS A 11 10.63 2.51 5.90
CA CYS A 11 10.94 1.39 6.78
C CYS A 11 12.46 1.19 6.97
N LEU A 12 13.25 1.43 5.93
CA LEU A 12 14.71 1.37 5.97
C LEU A 12 15.30 2.47 6.86
N GLU A 13 14.85 3.71 6.67
CA GLU A 13 15.29 4.88 7.45
C GLU A 13 14.93 4.74 8.93
N ASN A 14 13.86 4.01 9.25
CA ASN A 14 13.42 3.74 10.62
C ASN A 14 13.87 2.38 11.18
N HIS A 15 14.80 1.70 10.51
CA HIS A 15 15.40 0.42 10.96
C HIS A 15 14.38 -0.69 11.28
N ILE A 16 13.31 -0.82 10.48
CA ILE A 16 12.32 -1.89 10.65
C ILE A 16 12.86 -3.18 10.00
N PRO A 17 13.17 -4.24 10.78
CA PRO A 17 14.03 -5.33 10.31
C PRO A 17 13.33 -6.38 9.44
N LYS A 18 12.00 -6.51 9.56
CA LYS A 18 11.19 -7.49 8.83
C LYS A 18 9.93 -6.81 8.31
N LEU A 19 9.70 -6.92 7.00
CA LEU A 19 8.61 -6.23 6.35
C LEU A 19 7.78 -7.20 5.49
N ILE A 20 6.46 -7.10 5.63
CA ILE A 20 5.50 -7.66 4.68
C ILE A 20 4.87 -6.48 3.97
N VAL A 21 5.11 -6.38 2.66
CA VAL A 21 4.49 -5.37 1.80
C VAL A 21 3.30 -6.01 1.12
N GLU A 22 2.12 -5.48 1.40
CA GLU A 22 0.87 -5.90 0.78
C GLU A 22 0.44 -4.89 -0.29
N SER A 23 -0.05 -5.39 -1.43
CA SER A 23 -0.61 -4.54 -2.48
C SER A 23 -1.77 -5.23 -3.17
N ASP A 24 -2.81 -4.46 -3.52
CA ASP A 24 -3.93 -4.93 -4.33
C ASP A 24 -3.58 -5.09 -5.83
N SER A 25 -2.42 -4.55 -6.25
CA SER A 25 -1.95 -4.63 -7.63
C SER A 25 -1.15 -5.90 -7.87
N LEU A 26 -1.83 -6.94 -8.36
CA LEU A 26 -1.19 -8.21 -8.73
C LEU A 26 -0.04 -8.01 -9.72
N ALA A 27 -0.19 -7.09 -10.68
CA ALA A 27 0.86 -6.74 -11.62
C ALA A 27 2.11 -6.21 -10.91
N ALA A 28 1.94 -5.30 -9.94
CA ALA A 28 3.08 -4.76 -9.20
C ALA A 28 3.79 -5.84 -8.39
N VAL A 29 3.03 -6.70 -7.70
CA VAL A 29 3.57 -7.83 -6.92
C VAL A 29 4.36 -8.78 -7.82
N ASN A 30 3.78 -9.21 -8.94
CA ASN A 30 4.43 -10.16 -9.85
C ASN A 30 5.67 -9.57 -10.54
N ILE A 31 5.64 -8.28 -10.90
CA ILE A 31 6.81 -7.60 -11.45
C ILE A 31 7.93 -7.50 -10.41
N ILE A 32 7.62 -7.09 -9.17
CA ILE A 32 8.62 -6.97 -8.10
C ILE A 32 9.24 -8.33 -7.78
N ASN A 33 8.41 -9.36 -7.63
CA ASN A 33 8.84 -10.74 -7.36
C ASN A 33 9.54 -11.43 -8.55
N GLY A 34 9.63 -10.77 -9.71
CA GLY A 34 10.33 -11.30 -10.89
C GLY A 34 9.57 -12.39 -11.64
N ILE A 35 8.29 -12.57 -11.34
CA ILE A 35 7.39 -13.49 -12.04
C ILE A 35 7.05 -12.92 -13.43
N TRP A 36 6.82 -11.60 -13.50
CA TRP A 36 6.51 -10.90 -14.74
C TRP A 36 7.66 -10.03 -15.23
N LYS A 37 7.78 -9.90 -16.55
CA LYS A 37 8.77 -9.01 -17.19
C LYS A 37 8.50 -7.56 -16.79
N ILE A 38 9.57 -6.83 -16.51
CA ILE A 38 9.51 -5.42 -16.11
C ILE A 38 9.26 -4.55 -17.36
N PRO A 39 8.16 -3.76 -17.40
CA PRO A 39 7.98 -2.75 -18.43
C PRO A 39 9.03 -1.64 -18.30
N TRP A 40 9.51 -1.11 -19.44
CA TRP A 40 10.60 -0.12 -19.49
C TRP A 40 10.33 1.13 -18.64
N ASN A 41 9.08 1.56 -18.57
CA ASN A 41 8.66 2.79 -17.89
C ASN A 41 8.66 2.68 -16.36
N VAL A 42 8.85 1.49 -15.80
CA VAL A 42 8.93 1.27 -14.34
C VAL A 42 10.21 0.57 -13.93
N THR A 43 11.17 0.40 -14.85
CA THR A 43 12.42 -0.32 -14.60
C THR A 43 13.23 0.31 -13.47
N LEU A 44 13.30 1.64 -13.42
CA LEU A 44 14.07 2.34 -12.39
C LEU A 44 13.46 2.12 -11.00
N GLU A 45 12.14 2.22 -10.87
CA GLU A 45 11.41 2.00 -9.63
C GLU A 45 11.56 0.56 -9.14
N VAL A 46 11.40 -0.42 -10.04
CA VAL A 46 11.50 -1.84 -9.68
C VAL A 46 12.91 -2.19 -9.24
N ASN A 47 13.94 -1.69 -9.92
CA ASN A 47 15.33 -1.93 -9.54
C ASN A 47 15.64 -1.29 -8.17
N SER A 48 15.15 -0.08 -7.92
CA SER A 48 15.29 0.59 -6.61
C SER A 48 14.60 -0.21 -5.51
N ILE A 49 13.37 -0.69 -5.74
CA ILE A 49 12.63 -1.53 -4.78
C ILE A 49 13.41 -2.80 -4.46
N ARG A 50 13.87 -3.53 -5.47
CA ARG A 50 14.61 -4.79 -5.26
C ARG A 50 15.91 -4.58 -4.48
N LYS A 51 16.66 -3.53 -4.80
CA LYS A 51 17.88 -3.17 -4.06
C LYS A 51 17.59 -2.89 -2.58
N MET A 52 16.48 -2.21 -2.28
CA MET A 52 16.06 -1.98 -0.88
C MET A 52 15.65 -3.28 -0.20
N MET A 53 14.98 -4.18 -0.91
CA MET A 53 14.60 -5.50 -0.39
C MET A 53 15.80 -6.43 -0.12
N GLU A 54 16.96 -6.18 -0.73
CA GLU A 54 18.19 -6.92 -0.41
C GLU A 54 18.76 -6.53 0.97
N SER A 55 18.51 -5.29 1.41
CA SER A 55 19.02 -4.78 2.70
C SER A 55 18.17 -5.13 3.92
N ILE A 56 16.91 -5.55 3.73
CA ILE A 56 15.98 -5.91 4.81
C ILE A 56 15.16 -7.13 4.44
N THR A 57 14.86 -7.99 5.40
CA THR A 57 14.03 -9.18 5.14
C THR A 57 12.62 -8.74 4.76
N THR A 58 12.34 -8.73 3.45
CA THR A 58 11.08 -8.22 2.90
C THR A 58 10.37 -9.30 2.08
N ARG A 59 9.07 -9.46 2.32
CA ARG A 59 8.18 -10.24 1.47
C ARG A 59 7.14 -9.32 0.84
N VAL A 60 6.95 -9.41 -0.47
CA VAL A 60 5.90 -8.69 -1.20
C VAL A 60 4.81 -9.68 -1.60
N GLN A 61 3.56 -9.41 -1.20
CA GLN A 61 2.44 -10.28 -1.48
C GLN A 61 1.21 -9.52 -1.97
N HIS A 62 0.40 -10.22 -2.76
CA HIS A 62 -0.89 -9.70 -3.21
C HIS A 62 -1.91 -9.81 -2.08
N SER A 63 -2.67 -8.75 -1.88
CA SER A 63 -3.81 -8.73 -0.96
C SER A 63 -5.08 -8.38 -1.74
N LEU A 64 -6.22 -8.83 -1.22
CA LEU A 64 -7.51 -8.45 -1.79
C LEU A 64 -7.73 -6.96 -1.57
N ARG A 65 -8.42 -6.31 -2.51
CA ARG A 65 -8.75 -4.88 -2.43
C ARG A 65 -9.42 -4.49 -1.12
N GLU A 66 -10.25 -5.37 -0.58
CA GLU A 66 -10.97 -5.16 0.69
C GLU A 66 -10.00 -5.00 1.87
N GLY A 67 -8.84 -5.65 1.83
CA GLY A 67 -7.75 -5.49 2.81
C GLY A 67 -6.82 -4.31 2.53
N ASN A 68 -6.91 -3.68 1.35
CA ASN A 68 -6.10 -2.51 0.99
C ASN A 68 -6.85 -1.17 1.18
N THR A 69 -8.00 -1.20 1.85
CA THR A 69 -8.93 -0.06 1.95
C THR A 69 -8.29 1.17 2.58
N LEU A 70 -7.39 1.00 3.56
CA LEU A 70 -6.72 2.13 4.21
C LEU A 70 -5.76 2.86 3.25
N ALA A 71 -4.96 2.12 2.50
CA ALA A 71 -4.02 2.68 1.54
C ALA A 71 -4.78 3.42 0.42
N ASP A 72 -5.85 2.82 -0.08
CA ASP A 72 -6.72 3.44 -1.09
C ASP A 72 -7.39 4.72 -0.56
N TYR A 73 -7.87 4.71 0.70
CA TYR A 73 -8.44 5.90 1.33
C TYR A 73 -7.42 7.05 1.40
N LEU A 74 -6.20 6.77 1.86
CA LEU A 74 -5.15 7.78 1.99
C LEU A 74 -4.72 8.33 0.62
N ALA A 75 -4.58 7.46 -0.39
CA ALA A 75 -4.24 7.88 -1.75
C ALA A 75 -5.32 8.80 -2.35
N ASN A 76 -6.60 8.45 -2.16
CA ASN A 76 -7.71 9.29 -2.62
C ASN A 76 -7.78 10.62 -1.86
N MET A 77 -7.46 10.62 -0.56
CA MET A 77 -7.45 11.85 0.22
C MET A 77 -6.44 12.87 -0.31
N VAL A 78 -5.22 12.43 -0.67
CA VAL A 78 -4.20 13.28 -1.31
C VAL A 78 -4.66 13.78 -2.69
N PHE A 79 -5.36 12.93 -3.46
CA PHE A 79 -5.89 13.32 -4.76
C PHE A 79 -6.95 14.42 -4.66
N HIS A 80 -7.81 14.37 -3.63
CA HIS A 80 -8.88 15.34 -3.43
C HIS A 80 -8.42 16.64 -2.77
N PHE A 81 -7.47 16.57 -1.85
CA PHE A 81 -6.95 17.71 -1.11
C PHE A 81 -5.48 17.87 -1.47
N ALA A 82 -5.18 18.75 -2.43
CA ALA A 82 -3.82 19.01 -2.86
C ALA A 82 -2.94 19.44 -1.65
N GLY A 83 -2.08 18.53 -1.18
CA GLY A 83 -1.24 18.73 0.00
C GLY A 83 -0.52 17.46 0.43
N ASN A 84 0.51 17.64 1.27
CA ASN A 84 1.20 16.54 1.93
C ASN A 84 0.60 16.33 3.31
N PHE A 85 0.17 15.09 3.60
CA PHE A 85 -0.36 14.72 4.91
C PHE A 85 0.60 13.75 5.59
N GLU A 86 0.99 14.08 6.82
CA GLU A 86 1.75 13.19 7.70
C GLU A 86 0.95 13.04 9.00
N PHE A 87 0.68 11.79 9.39
CA PHE A 87 -0.01 11.47 10.63
C PHE A 87 0.93 10.61 11.47
N LYS A 88 1.32 11.10 12.65
CA LYS A 88 2.24 10.39 13.56
C LYS A 88 1.49 9.62 14.62
N THR A 89 0.27 10.06 14.94
CA THR A 89 -0.58 9.41 15.96
C THR A 89 -1.91 8.97 15.37
N PHE A 90 -2.53 7.96 16.01
CA PHE A 90 -3.84 7.46 15.60
C PHE A 90 -4.91 8.56 15.68
N GLN A 91 -4.80 9.46 16.67
CA GLN A 91 -5.74 10.55 16.92
C GLN A 91 -5.71 11.61 15.82
N GLU A 92 -4.56 11.84 15.19
CA GLU A 92 -4.41 12.78 14.08
C GLU A 92 -5.08 12.28 12.79
N MET A 93 -5.25 10.97 12.63
CA MET A 93 -5.85 10.41 11.42
C MET A 93 -7.32 10.80 11.28
N PRO A 94 -7.85 11.00 10.06
CA PRO A 94 -9.26 11.22 9.82
C PRO A 94 -10.15 10.13 10.45
N SER A 95 -11.34 10.49 10.90
CA SER A 95 -12.28 9.56 11.55
C SER A 95 -12.57 8.32 10.70
N THR A 96 -12.69 8.48 9.39
CA THR A 96 -12.88 7.38 8.43
C THR A 96 -11.68 6.42 8.40
N ALA A 97 -10.45 6.96 8.35
CA ALA A 97 -9.23 6.15 8.40
C ALA A 97 -9.11 5.36 9.71
N ARG A 98 -9.41 6.01 10.85
CA ARG A 98 -9.45 5.35 12.17
C ARG A 98 -10.45 4.20 12.21
N LYS A 99 -11.63 4.39 11.61
CA LYS A 99 -12.66 3.33 11.51
C LYS A 99 -12.14 2.14 10.70
N ILE A 100 -11.45 2.39 9.57
CA ILE A 100 -10.87 1.33 8.74
C ILE A 100 -9.85 0.52 9.56
N ILE A 101 -8.90 1.20 10.23
CA ILE A 101 -7.90 0.54 11.08
C ILE A 101 -8.54 -0.33 12.18
N ASN A 102 -9.61 0.16 12.81
CA ASN A 102 -10.30 -0.59 13.86
C ASN A 102 -10.99 -1.85 13.31
N LEU A 103 -11.54 -1.79 12.08
CA LEU A 103 -12.14 -2.95 11.42
C LEU A 103 -11.07 -3.99 11.03
N ASP A 104 -9.91 -3.53 10.54
CA ASP A 104 -8.78 -4.40 10.21
C ASP A 104 -8.25 -5.12 11.47
N LYS A 105 -8.15 -4.42 12.61
CA LYS A 105 -7.80 -5.03 13.90
C LYS A 105 -8.78 -6.12 14.34
N GLN A 106 -10.05 -6.00 13.96
CA GLN A 106 -11.09 -6.99 14.24
C GLN A 106 -11.12 -8.13 13.20
N SER A 107 -10.18 -8.15 12.23
CA SER A 107 -10.18 -9.09 11.11
C SER A 107 -11.48 -9.07 10.31
N MET A 108 -12.17 -7.92 10.27
CA MET A 108 -13.45 -7.75 9.59
C MET A 108 -13.21 -7.17 8.18
N PRO A 109 -13.56 -7.90 7.10
CA PRO A 109 -13.37 -7.39 5.75
C PRO A 109 -14.29 -6.21 5.45
N GLN A 110 -13.77 -5.25 4.69
CA GLN A 110 -14.53 -4.08 4.21
C GLN A 110 -15.39 -4.46 3.01
N LEU A 111 -16.64 -4.82 3.24
CA LEU A 111 -17.58 -5.18 2.17
C LEU A 111 -18.07 -3.92 1.43
N ARG A 112 -17.69 -3.78 0.16
CA ARG A 112 -18.25 -2.74 -0.73
C ARG A 112 -19.46 -3.27 -1.47
N ILE A 113 -20.65 -3.01 -0.92
CA ILE A 113 -21.92 -3.34 -1.60
C ILE A 113 -22.19 -2.28 -2.67
N ARG A 114 -22.07 -2.65 -3.95
CA ARG A 114 -22.57 -1.81 -5.06
C ARG A 114 -24.07 -2.01 -5.17
N LYS A 115 -24.87 -0.95 -4.97
CA LYS A 115 -26.27 -0.98 -5.38
C LYS A 115 -26.32 -1.01 -6.91
N CYS A 116 -27.04 -1.99 -7.46
CA CYS A 116 -27.35 -2.02 -8.89
C CYS A 116 -28.36 -0.89 -9.13
N THR A 117 -27.92 0.20 -9.77
CA THR A 117 -28.85 1.23 -10.25
C THR A 117 -29.44 0.71 -11.56
N THR A 118 -30.67 0.21 -11.50
CA THR A 118 -31.47 -0.08 -12.70
C THR A 118 -31.64 1.23 -13.48
N ILE A 119 -31.21 1.22 -14.74
CA ILE A 119 -31.38 2.31 -15.70
C ILE A 119 -32.82 2.28 -16.21
#